data_AF-A0A7G9FCM5-F1
#
_entry.id   AF-A0A7G9FCM5-F1
#
_cell.length_a   1.000
_cell.length_b   1.000
_cell.length_c   1.000
_cell.angle_alpha   90.00
_cell.angle_beta   90.00
_cell.angle_gamma   90.00
#
_symmetry.space_group_name_H-M   'P 1'
#
loop_
_entity.id
_entity.type
_entity.pdbx_description
1 polymer ?
#
loop_
_entity_poly.entity_id
_entity_poly.type
_entity_poly.pdbx_seq_one_letter_code
_entity_poly.pdbx_strand_id
1 'polypeptide(L)'
;MKKISVIAAALAAICIGFASCAYNEGDSATAKKYSVTVIAVNGNGTLTAEADGKALSAKEKVAPGTTVKFTAVPKTKYEIDKWTITGGTLEEGGTAGSTTAKVKITSSDINVNVTFKWTGGAFESNKAYKGDIKLSCFVDAMGGVDFGAGQPDKGEKYKSLLEGADIAFDSEGKAKITARFRKSAVSIHGINANTFIDPRNSTPGYYDTDGVKKDADFTISPEGDTAIPPEKDPAYASGVRYVTLMTFPVSTDASVYNLWIYVNSSVMGVQFCDGSGTAGAGEPNKATRFIGKITIDWSTLTEQ
;
A
#
# COMPACT_ATOMS: atom_id res chain seq x y z
N MET A 1 -67.25 22.00 33.91
CA MET A 1 -68.38 21.16 33.46
C MET A 1 -68.98 21.78 32.20
N LYS A 2 -69.15 20.97 31.13
CA LYS A 2 -69.42 21.31 29.70
C LYS A 2 -68.17 21.06 28.84
N LYS A 3 -68.18 20.33 27.71
CA LYS A 3 -69.21 19.53 27.00
C LYS A 3 -68.51 18.91 25.74
N ILE A 4 -69.12 17.85 25.18
CA ILE A 4 -69.07 17.41 23.75
C ILE A 4 -67.84 16.56 23.33
N SER A 5 -67.94 15.41 22.64
CA SER A 5 -69.04 14.51 22.25
C SER A 5 -68.40 13.22 21.70
N VAL A 6 -69.01 12.07 22.01
CA VAL A 6 -68.76 10.76 21.37
C VAL A 6 -69.93 10.51 20.43
N ILE A 7 -69.66 10.11 19.18
CA ILE A 7 -70.64 9.44 18.32
C ILE A 7 -69.95 8.25 17.66
N ALA A 8 -70.53 7.08 17.92
CA ALA A 8 -70.30 5.83 17.23
C ALA A 8 -71.15 5.76 15.95
N ALA A 9 -70.67 5.06 14.92
CA ALA A 9 -71.53 4.40 13.93
C ALA A 9 -70.76 3.25 13.27
N ALA A 10 -71.25 2.03 13.49
CA ALA A 10 -70.91 0.86 12.70
C ALA A 10 -71.81 0.82 11.47
N LEU A 11 -71.29 0.40 10.30
CA LEU A 11 -72.11 -0.12 9.21
C LEU A 11 -71.32 -1.10 8.35
N ALA A 12 -72.02 -2.16 7.97
CA ALA A 12 -71.52 -3.39 7.40
C ALA A 12 -71.33 -3.34 5.87
N ALA A 13 -70.61 -4.37 5.41
CA ALA A 13 -70.11 -4.70 4.08
C ALA A 13 -71.03 -4.50 2.87
N ILE A 14 -70.40 -4.18 1.72
CA ILE A 14 -70.79 -4.69 0.40
C ILE A 14 -69.52 -5.09 -0.38
N CYS A 15 -69.40 -6.38 -0.67
CA CYS A 15 -68.45 -6.92 -1.63
C CYS A 15 -68.92 -6.57 -3.05
N ILE A 16 -68.05 -5.95 -3.85
CA ILE A 16 -68.15 -5.96 -5.31
C ILE A 16 -66.81 -6.45 -5.84
N GLY A 17 -66.81 -7.67 -6.36
CA GLY A 17 -65.69 -8.19 -7.13
C GLY A 17 -65.61 -7.50 -8.48
N PHE A 18 -64.42 -7.03 -8.83
CA PHE A 18 -64.01 -6.92 -10.23
C PHE A 18 -62.77 -7.76 -10.44
N ALA A 19 -62.83 -8.52 -11.53
CA ALA A 19 -61.87 -9.48 -11.98
C ALA A 19 -60.46 -8.89 -12.10
N SER A 20 -59.51 -9.77 -11.81
CA SER A 20 -58.08 -9.65 -12.04
C SER A 20 -57.75 -9.11 -13.44
N CYS A 21 -57.06 -7.98 -13.48
CA CYS A 21 -56.08 -7.68 -14.52
C CYS A 21 -54.72 -7.71 -13.82
N ALA A 22 -53.83 -8.56 -14.30
CA ALA A 22 -52.54 -8.85 -13.70
C ALA A 22 -51.70 -7.59 -13.43
N TYR A 23 -51.24 -7.42 -12.20
CA TYR A 23 -50.05 -6.62 -11.90
C TYR A 23 -48.83 -7.48 -12.24
N ASN A 24 -48.15 -7.15 -13.33
CA ASN A 24 -46.78 -7.61 -13.55
C ASN A 24 -45.88 -6.78 -12.65
N GLU A 25 -45.50 -7.30 -11.49
CA GLU A 25 -44.28 -6.86 -10.82
C GLU A 25 -43.10 -7.40 -11.64
N GLY A 26 -42.56 -6.53 -12.49
CA GLY A 26 -41.19 -6.69 -12.97
C GLY A 26 -40.26 -6.56 -11.78
N ASP A 27 -39.88 -7.70 -11.22
CA ASP A 27 -38.76 -7.82 -10.29
C ASP A 27 -37.50 -7.33 -11.02
N SER A 28 -37.13 -6.07 -10.79
CA SER A 28 -35.81 -5.57 -11.15
C SER A 28 -34.80 -6.17 -10.17
N ALA A 29 -34.52 -7.47 -10.33
CA ALA A 29 -33.41 -8.13 -9.68
C ALA A 29 -32.15 -7.31 -9.97
N THR A 30 -31.57 -6.68 -8.95
CA THR A 30 -30.28 -5.98 -9.08
C THR A 30 -29.28 -6.95 -9.66
N ALA A 31 -28.83 -6.69 -10.89
CA ALA A 31 -27.92 -7.57 -11.60
C ALA A 31 -26.66 -7.83 -10.74
N LYS A 32 -26.38 -9.10 -10.45
CA LYS A 32 -25.23 -9.51 -9.65
C LYS A 32 -23.94 -9.05 -10.36
N LYS A 33 -23.06 -8.37 -9.64
CA LYS A 33 -21.74 -7.91 -10.12
C LYS A 33 -20.62 -8.62 -9.37
N TYR A 34 -19.48 -8.76 -10.02
CA TYR A 34 -18.32 -9.53 -9.54
C TYR A 34 -17.10 -8.63 -9.36
N SER A 35 -16.32 -8.87 -8.30
CA SER A 35 -15.14 -8.08 -8.00
C SER A 35 -13.96 -8.44 -8.90
N VAL A 36 -13.18 -7.44 -9.29
CA VAL A 36 -11.92 -7.60 -10.02
C VAL A 36 -10.76 -7.23 -9.11
N THR A 37 -9.94 -8.21 -8.74
CA THR A 37 -8.73 -8.01 -7.94
C THR A 37 -7.49 -8.12 -8.83
N VAL A 38 -6.64 -7.09 -8.74
CA VAL A 38 -5.47 -6.89 -9.59
C VAL A 38 -4.23 -6.77 -8.71
N ILE A 39 -3.25 -7.66 -8.90
CA ILE A 39 -2.02 -7.67 -8.11
C ILE A 39 -0.81 -7.78 -9.04
N ALA A 40 0.02 -6.72 -9.07
CA ALA A 40 1.39 -6.80 -9.55
C ALA A 40 2.28 -7.24 -8.39
N VAL A 41 2.74 -8.49 -8.42
CA VAL A 41 3.45 -9.09 -7.28
C VAL A 41 4.81 -8.41 -7.09
N ASN A 42 5.12 -8.06 -5.84
CA ASN A 42 6.42 -7.57 -5.38
C ASN A 42 6.98 -6.29 -6.05
N GLY A 43 6.16 -5.57 -6.83
CA GLY A 43 6.51 -4.27 -7.40
C GLY A 43 7.56 -4.28 -8.52
N ASN A 44 7.81 -5.44 -9.16
CA ASN A 44 8.73 -5.58 -10.30
C ASN A 44 8.14 -5.13 -11.65
N GLY A 45 6.91 -4.63 -11.63
CA GLY A 45 6.19 -4.10 -12.77
C GLY A 45 4.85 -3.53 -12.32
N THR A 46 4.01 -3.16 -13.27
CA THR A 46 2.65 -2.71 -13.01
C THR A 46 1.65 -3.66 -13.65
N LEU A 47 0.44 -3.68 -13.09
CA LEU A 47 -0.70 -4.39 -13.65
C LEU A 47 -1.91 -3.48 -13.53
N THR A 48 -2.55 -3.19 -14.65
CA THR A 48 -3.77 -2.38 -14.72
C THR A 48 -4.91 -3.20 -15.30
N ALA A 49 -6.14 -2.79 -15.01
CA ALA A 49 -7.36 -3.39 -15.54
C ALA A 49 -8.25 -2.31 -16.15
N GLU A 50 -8.85 -2.62 -17.29
CA GLU A 50 -9.75 -1.75 -18.03
C GLU A 50 -10.97 -2.56 -18.49
N ALA A 51 -12.16 -1.97 -18.37
CA ALA A 51 -13.39 -2.49 -18.98
C ALA A 51 -14.07 -1.36 -19.76
N ASP A 52 -14.53 -1.65 -20.97
CA ASP A 52 -15.22 -0.70 -21.85
C ASP A 52 -14.46 0.63 -22.05
N GLY A 53 -13.13 0.57 -22.16
CA GLY A 53 -12.28 1.75 -22.34
C GLY A 53 -12.03 2.57 -21.06
N LYS A 54 -12.50 2.10 -19.90
CA LYS A 54 -12.35 2.78 -18.61
C LYS A 54 -11.49 1.97 -17.64
N ALA A 55 -10.51 2.64 -17.04
CA ALA A 55 -9.69 2.05 -15.98
C ALA A 55 -10.54 1.65 -14.77
N LEU A 56 -10.32 0.44 -14.27
CA LEU A 56 -10.96 -0.08 -13.08
C LEU A 56 -10.14 0.26 -11.84
N SER A 57 -10.83 0.63 -10.78
CA SER A 57 -10.29 0.73 -9.43
C SER A 57 -10.08 -0.67 -8.80
N ALA A 58 -9.24 -0.75 -7.78
CA ALA A 58 -9.00 -2.01 -7.07
C ALA A 58 -10.31 -2.54 -6.45
N LYS A 59 -10.64 -3.81 -6.70
CA LYS A 59 -11.88 -4.47 -6.25
C LYS A 59 -13.17 -3.86 -6.82
N GLU A 60 -13.09 -3.14 -7.94
CA GLU A 60 -14.27 -2.64 -8.63
C GLU A 60 -15.19 -3.80 -9.03
N LYS A 61 -16.50 -3.57 -8.94
CA LYS A 61 -17.51 -4.57 -9.26
C LYS A 61 -18.02 -4.37 -10.69
N VAL A 62 -17.85 -5.38 -11.53
CA VAL A 62 -18.18 -5.35 -12.95
C VAL A 62 -19.26 -6.39 -13.26
N ALA A 63 -20.11 -6.12 -14.25
CA ALA A 63 -21.23 -7.00 -14.59
C ALA A 63 -20.77 -8.27 -15.34
N PRO A 64 -21.47 -9.41 -15.16
CA PRO A 64 -21.26 -10.60 -15.97
C PRO A 64 -21.40 -10.31 -17.46
N GLY A 65 -20.63 -11.03 -18.28
CA GLY A 65 -20.53 -10.82 -19.72
C GLY A 65 -19.52 -9.76 -20.14
N THR A 66 -19.11 -8.87 -19.23
CA THR A 66 -18.09 -7.83 -19.50
C THR A 66 -16.72 -8.47 -19.69
N THR A 67 -15.98 -8.00 -20.68
CA THR A 67 -14.59 -8.40 -20.91
C THR A 67 -13.65 -7.38 -20.29
N VAL A 68 -12.80 -7.83 -19.37
CA VAL A 68 -11.80 -6.99 -18.72
C VAL A 68 -10.45 -7.24 -19.38
N LYS A 69 -9.81 -6.16 -19.84
CA LYS A 69 -8.45 -6.18 -20.37
C LYS A 69 -7.47 -5.85 -19.25
N PHE A 70 -6.59 -6.78 -18.96
CA PHE A 70 -5.45 -6.59 -18.06
C PHE A 70 -4.21 -6.26 -18.88
N THR A 71 -3.42 -5.29 -18.42
CA THR A 71 -2.16 -4.91 -19.06
C THR A 71 -1.05 -4.92 -18.03
N ALA A 72 -0.02 -5.74 -18.26
CA ALA A 72 1.17 -5.81 -17.43
C ALA A 72 2.34 -5.08 -18.12
N VAL A 73 3.05 -4.26 -17.35
CA VAL A 73 4.25 -3.55 -17.82
C VAL A 73 5.41 -3.89 -16.89
N PRO A 74 6.39 -4.72 -17.32
CA PRO A 74 7.57 -4.97 -16.52
C PRO A 74 8.40 -3.70 -16.32
N LYS A 75 9.11 -3.62 -15.18
CA LYS A 75 10.19 -2.65 -15.02
C LYS A 75 11.36 -2.95 -15.95
N THR A 76 12.25 -1.98 -16.12
CA THR A 76 13.52 -2.15 -16.84
C THR A 76 14.27 -3.37 -16.30
N LYS A 77 14.80 -4.22 -17.20
CA LYS A 77 15.47 -5.50 -16.89
C LYS A 77 14.57 -6.53 -16.18
N TYR A 78 13.26 -6.43 -16.35
CA TYR A 78 12.31 -7.48 -16.01
C TYR A 78 11.54 -7.93 -17.25
N GLU A 79 11.08 -9.18 -17.21
CA GLU A 79 10.11 -9.73 -18.16
C GLU A 79 8.90 -10.30 -17.42
N ILE A 80 7.77 -10.42 -18.12
CA ILE A 80 6.57 -11.07 -17.56
C ILE A 80 6.84 -12.56 -17.48
N ASP A 81 6.82 -13.08 -16.26
CA ASP A 81 7.13 -14.47 -15.96
C ASP A 81 5.86 -15.33 -16.03
N LYS A 82 4.90 -15.08 -15.14
CA LYS A 82 3.68 -15.89 -15.03
C LYS A 82 2.45 -15.05 -14.77
N TRP A 83 1.37 -15.41 -15.45
CA TRP A 83 0.01 -14.99 -15.12
C TRP A 83 -0.67 -16.08 -14.29
N THR A 84 -1.36 -15.69 -13.22
CA THR A 84 -2.26 -16.55 -12.46
C THR A 84 -3.62 -15.89 -12.42
N ILE A 85 -4.57 -16.45 -13.18
CA ILE A 85 -5.92 -15.93 -13.36
C ILE A 85 -6.89 -16.96 -12.79
N THR A 86 -7.71 -16.55 -11.82
CA THR A 86 -8.80 -17.38 -11.28
C THR A 86 -10.13 -16.67 -11.43
N GLY A 87 -11.16 -17.44 -11.76
CA GLY A 87 -12.48 -16.91 -12.12
C GLY A 87 -12.57 -16.39 -13.56
N GLY A 88 -13.80 -16.22 -14.04
CA GLY A 88 -14.06 -15.80 -15.42
C GLY A 88 -13.63 -16.82 -16.48
N THR A 89 -13.53 -16.36 -17.72
CA THR A 89 -13.01 -17.14 -18.86
C THR A 89 -11.91 -16.34 -19.55
N LEU A 90 -10.71 -16.91 -19.61
CA LEU A 90 -9.59 -16.32 -20.36
C LEU A 90 -9.88 -16.43 -21.86
N GLU A 91 -9.99 -15.29 -22.54
CA GLU A 91 -10.30 -15.21 -23.97
C GLU A 91 -9.04 -14.97 -24.82
N GLU A 92 -8.05 -14.22 -24.29
CA GLU A 92 -6.84 -13.86 -25.02
C GLU A 92 -5.67 -13.60 -24.06
N GLY A 93 -4.44 -13.93 -24.49
CA GLY A 93 -3.23 -13.63 -23.73
C GLY A 93 -3.11 -14.44 -22.42
N GLY A 94 -2.58 -13.82 -21.37
CA GLY A 94 -2.47 -14.48 -20.05
C GLY A 94 -1.49 -15.65 -20.02
N THR A 95 -0.50 -15.67 -20.91
CA THR A 95 0.61 -16.64 -20.92
C THR A 95 1.94 -15.95 -20.59
N ALA A 96 2.99 -16.71 -20.30
CA ALA A 96 4.33 -16.15 -20.06
C ALA A 96 4.75 -15.21 -21.21
N GLY A 97 5.35 -14.07 -20.88
CA GLY A 97 5.71 -13.03 -21.84
C GLY A 97 4.56 -12.20 -22.43
N SER A 98 3.29 -12.58 -22.22
CA SER A 98 2.14 -11.81 -22.72
C SER A 98 1.99 -10.50 -21.95
N THR A 99 2.00 -9.35 -22.62
CA THR A 99 1.76 -8.04 -22.00
C THR A 99 0.29 -7.80 -21.64
N THR A 100 -0.62 -8.61 -22.16
CA THR A 100 -2.06 -8.49 -21.91
C THR A 100 -2.71 -9.82 -21.60
N ALA A 101 -3.82 -9.76 -20.87
CA ALA A 101 -4.80 -10.83 -20.73
C ALA A 101 -6.21 -10.26 -20.87
N LYS A 102 -7.11 -10.91 -21.62
CA LYS A 102 -8.54 -10.57 -21.66
C LYS A 102 -9.33 -11.65 -20.97
N VAL A 103 -10.07 -11.29 -19.93
CA VAL A 103 -10.88 -12.23 -19.17
C VAL A 103 -12.32 -11.75 -19.16
N LYS A 104 -13.22 -12.60 -19.62
CA LYS A 104 -14.66 -12.37 -19.56
C LYS A 104 -15.21 -12.78 -18.20
N ILE A 105 -15.96 -11.88 -17.58
CA ILE A 105 -16.64 -12.15 -16.31
C ILE A 105 -17.81 -13.09 -16.57
N THR A 106 -17.86 -14.20 -15.84
CA THR A 106 -18.92 -15.19 -15.96
C THR A 106 -19.81 -15.17 -14.73
N SER A 107 -19.46 -15.91 -13.69
CA SER A 107 -20.32 -16.14 -12.53
C SER A 107 -19.58 -16.05 -11.18
N SER A 108 -18.32 -15.61 -11.19
CA SER A 108 -17.47 -15.46 -10.01
C SER A 108 -16.62 -14.20 -10.08
N ASP A 109 -16.10 -13.80 -8.93
CA ASP A 109 -15.02 -12.82 -8.83
C ASP A 109 -13.79 -13.28 -9.62
N ILE A 110 -13.01 -12.31 -10.10
CA ILE A 110 -11.77 -12.54 -10.84
C ILE A 110 -10.58 -12.08 -10.00
N ASN A 111 -9.58 -12.95 -9.88
CA ASN A 111 -8.28 -12.57 -9.33
C ASN A 111 -7.20 -12.75 -10.40
N VAL A 112 -6.46 -11.68 -10.67
CA VAL A 112 -5.36 -11.68 -11.63
C VAL A 112 -4.07 -11.28 -10.93
N ASN A 113 -3.10 -12.18 -10.97
CA ASN A 113 -1.75 -11.95 -10.48
C ASN A 113 -0.77 -12.07 -11.64
N VAL A 114 0.22 -11.18 -11.67
CA VAL A 114 1.37 -11.29 -12.58
C VAL A 114 2.67 -11.26 -11.78
N THR A 115 3.57 -12.20 -12.08
CA THR A 115 4.94 -12.20 -11.59
C THR A 115 5.89 -11.74 -12.68
N PHE A 116 7.03 -11.20 -12.27
CA PHE A 116 8.06 -10.73 -13.18
C PHE A 116 9.39 -11.35 -12.79
N LYS A 117 10.19 -11.68 -13.81
CA LYS A 117 11.50 -12.29 -13.65
C LYS A 117 12.59 -11.30 -14.03
N TRP A 118 13.63 -11.24 -13.21
CA TRP A 118 14.81 -10.42 -13.44
C TRP A 118 15.63 -10.95 -14.63
N THR A 119 16.06 -10.04 -15.50
CA THR A 119 16.88 -10.33 -16.70
C THR A 119 18.14 -9.46 -16.79
N GLY A 120 18.44 -8.67 -15.75
CA GLY A 120 19.58 -7.75 -15.75
C GLY A 120 20.95 -8.35 -15.46
N GLY A 121 21.08 -9.68 -15.46
CA GLY A 121 22.31 -10.39 -15.15
C GLY A 121 22.53 -10.58 -13.64
N ALA A 122 23.49 -11.43 -13.27
CA ALA A 122 23.83 -11.65 -11.87
C ALA A 122 24.67 -10.48 -11.33
N PHE A 123 24.41 -10.08 -10.08
CA PHE A 123 25.32 -9.23 -9.33
C PHE A 123 26.50 -10.05 -8.81
N GLU A 124 27.67 -9.44 -8.70
CA GLU A 124 28.87 -10.12 -8.22
C GLU A 124 28.79 -10.37 -6.71
N SER A 125 29.16 -11.57 -6.30
CA SER A 125 29.28 -11.94 -4.88
C SER A 125 30.38 -11.14 -4.18
N ASN A 126 30.20 -10.87 -2.89
CA ASN A 126 31.12 -10.08 -2.06
C ASN A 126 31.33 -8.63 -2.54
N LYS A 127 30.36 -8.06 -3.26
CA LYS A 127 30.36 -6.66 -3.71
C LYS A 127 29.22 -5.86 -3.10
N ALA A 128 29.41 -4.55 -3.05
CA ALA A 128 28.41 -3.59 -2.63
C ALA A 128 27.99 -2.69 -3.80
N TYR A 129 26.72 -2.32 -3.82
CA TYR A 129 26.11 -1.56 -4.90
C TYR A 129 25.34 -0.36 -4.34
N LYS A 130 25.26 0.71 -5.15
CA LYS A 130 24.41 1.89 -4.95
C LYS A 130 23.53 2.07 -6.17
N GLY A 131 22.37 2.67 -5.99
CA GLY A 131 21.51 3.08 -7.10
C GLY A 131 20.28 3.82 -6.60
N ASP A 132 19.23 3.84 -7.42
CA ASP A 132 17.99 4.51 -7.07
C ASP A 132 17.19 3.69 -6.05
N ILE A 133 17.29 4.11 -4.80
CA ILE A 133 16.60 3.52 -3.65
C ILE A 133 15.85 4.63 -2.93
N LYS A 134 14.53 4.48 -2.81
CA LYS A 134 13.64 5.51 -2.25
C LYS A 134 12.86 4.98 -1.06
N LEU A 135 12.74 5.82 -0.03
CA LEU A 135 11.78 5.62 1.06
C LEU A 135 10.51 6.42 0.77
N SER A 136 9.37 5.80 0.97
CA SER A 136 8.07 6.48 0.95
C SER A 136 7.29 6.13 2.21
N CYS A 137 6.80 7.17 2.89
CA CYS A 137 5.92 7.12 4.05
C CYS A 137 4.81 8.15 3.80
N PHE A 138 3.97 7.86 2.81
CA PHE A 138 2.97 8.80 2.32
C PHE A 138 1.71 8.80 3.20
N VAL A 139 1.28 10.00 3.56
CA VAL A 139 0.01 10.27 4.23
C VAL A 139 -0.82 11.13 3.29
N ASP A 140 -1.95 10.58 2.85
CA ASP A 140 -2.90 11.28 1.96
C ASP A 140 -3.64 12.41 2.68
N ALA A 141 -3.86 12.26 3.99
CA ALA A 141 -4.39 13.31 4.84
C ALA A 141 -3.46 14.53 4.83
N MET A 142 -4.02 15.72 5.12
CA MET A 142 -3.24 16.97 5.24
C MET A 142 -2.63 17.48 3.92
N GLY A 143 -3.27 17.19 2.78
CA GLY A 143 -2.83 17.68 1.47
C GLY A 143 -1.77 16.82 0.80
N GLY A 144 -1.52 15.60 1.30
CA GLY A 144 -0.59 14.65 0.70
C GLY A 144 0.87 14.97 1.03
N VAL A 145 1.43 14.30 2.04
CA VAL A 145 2.82 14.50 2.46
C VAL A 145 3.52 13.16 2.55
N ASP A 146 4.66 13.05 1.88
CA ASP A 146 5.56 11.91 2.02
C ASP A 146 6.63 12.21 3.08
N PHE A 147 6.49 11.60 4.26
CA PHE A 147 7.45 11.75 5.35
C PHE A 147 8.79 11.07 5.04
N GLY A 148 8.76 10.04 4.19
CA GLY A 148 9.93 9.28 3.79
C GLY A 148 10.77 10.05 2.79
N ALA A 149 10.14 10.49 1.69
CA ALA A 149 10.80 11.26 0.63
C ALA A 149 11.12 12.70 1.06
N GLY A 150 10.39 13.24 2.04
CA GLY A 150 10.52 14.61 2.49
C GLY A 150 9.97 15.62 1.47
N GLN A 151 10.40 16.86 1.60
CA GLN A 151 10.08 17.98 0.72
C GLN A 151 11.38 18.70 0.31
N PRO A 152 12.31 18.02 -0.40
CA PRO A 152 13.66 18.55 -0.65
C PRO A 152 13.67 19.92 -1.33
N ASP A 153 12.67 20.22 -2.17
CA ASP A 153 12.51 21.52 -2.83
C ASP A 153 12.28 22.69 -1.84
N LYS A 154 11.93 22.41 -0.59
CA LYS A 154 11.78 23.41 0.48
C LYS A 154 13.08 23.68 1.26
N GLY A 155 14.17 22.97 0.95
CA GLY A 155 15.50 23.19 1.51
C GLY A 155 16.06 22.02 2.34
N GLU A 156 17.31 22.19 2.78
CA GLU A 156 18.16 21.13 3.35
C GLU A 156 17.50 20.31 4.47
N LYS A 157 16.84 20.99 5.41
CA LYS A 157 16.19 20.34 6.55
C LYS A 157 14.98 19.48 6.19
N TYR A 158 14.47 19.61 4.96
CA TYR A 158 13.30 18.87 4.45
C TYR A 158 13.69 17.72 3.51
N LYS A 159 14.98 17.36 3.42
CA LYS A 159 15.42 16.20 2.63
C LYS A 159 14.78 14.90 3.12
N SER A 160 14.79 13.87 2.28
CA SER A 160 14.38 12.52 2.64
C SER A 160 14.94 12.05 3.99
N LEU A 161 14.09 11.35 4.76
CA LEU A 161 14.47 10.63 5.98
C LEU A 161 15.50 9.55 5.68
N LEU A 162 15.43 8.93 4.49
CA LEU A 162 16.47 8.06 3.97
C LEU A 162 17.63 8.94 3.47
N GLU A 163 18.77 8.83 4.15
CA GLU A 163 20.01 9.51 3.78
C GLU A 163 20.70 8.86 2.58
N GLY A 164 20.65 7.54 2.53
CA GLY A 164 21.12 6.73 1.43
C GLY A 164 20.98 5.26 1.78
N ALA A 165 21.16 4.40 0.79
CA ALA A 165 21.17 2.96 1.02
C ALA A 165 22.15 2.28 0.07
N ASP A 166 22.72 1.18 0.55
CA ASP A 166 23.60 0.30 -0.23
C ASP A 166 23.08 -1.13 -0.15
N ILE A 167 23.37 -1.93 -1.16
CA ILE A 167 23.05 -3.35 -1.18
C ILE A 167 24.35 -4.13 -1.28
N ALA A 168 24.60 -5.03 -0.33
CA ALA A 168 25.75 -5.92 -0.35
C ALA A 168 25.31 -7.36 -0.67
N PHE A 169 26.07 -8.04 -1.52
CA PHE A 169 25.89 -9.45 -1.85
C PHE A 169 26.94 -10.27 -1.12
N ASP A 170 26.52 -11.34 -0.44
CA ASP A 170 27.44 -12.27 0.21
C ASP A 170 28.05 -13.29 -0.77
N SER A 171 28.83 -14.23 -0.24
CA SER A 171 29.46 -15.29 -1.03
C SER A 171 28.47 -16.26 -1.67
N GLU A 172 27.23 -16.30 -1.20
CA GLU A 172 26.14 -17.13 -1.74
C GLU A 172 25.24 -16.34 -2.72
N GLY A 173 25.53 -15.05 -2.92
CA GLY A 173 24.72 -14.17 -3.75
C GLY A 173 23.43 -13.68 -3.07
N LYS A 174 23.29 -13.86 -1.75
CA LYS A 174 22.16 -13.28 -1.00
C LYS A 174 22.46 -11.80 -0.76
N ALA A 175 21.45 -10.97 -0.99
CA ALA A 175 21.58 -9.53 -0.86
C ALA A 175 21.00 -9.03 0.48
N LYS A 176 21.71 -8.11 1.12
CA LYS A 176 21.23 -7.34 2.28
C LYS A 176 21.30 -5.86 1.95
N ILE A 177 20.20 -5.14 2.16
CA ILE A 177 20.20 -3.67 2.10
C ILE A 177 20.70 -3.11 3.43
N THR A 178 21.45 -2.03 3.37
CA THR A 178 21.78 -1.16 4.50
C THR A 178 21.23 0.23 4.22
N ALA A 179 20.07 0.54 4.82
CA ALA A 179 19.44 1.85 4.72
C ALA A 179 19.91 2.74 5.87
N ARG A 180 20.43 3.94 5.55
CA ARG A 180 20.88 4.94 6.52
C ARG A 180 19.84 6.03 6.65
N PHE A 181 19.53 6.41 7.88
CA PHE A 181 18.48 7.38 8.21
C PHE A 181 19.04 8.55 8.98
N ARG A 182 18.33 9.68 8.87
CA ARG A 182 18.62 10.93 9.56
C ARG A 182 17.36 11.53 10.17
N LYS A 183 17.54 12.57 10.98
CA LYS A 183 16.46 13.52 11.28
C LYS A 183 16.12 14.31 10.03
N SER A 184 14.85 14.65 9.86
CA SER A 184 14.34 15.48 8.76
C SER A 184 13.24 16.40 9.28
N ALA A 185 12.53 17.07 8.38
CA ALA A 185 11.31 17.79 8.64
C ALA A 185 10.35 17.69 7.46
N VAL A 186 9.06 17.84 7.73
CA VAL A 186 8.04 18.14 6.72
C VAL A 186 7.27 19.39 7.11
N SER A 187 6.89 20.19 6.13
CA SER A 187 6.04 21.36 6.31
C SER A 187 4.62 21.05 5.84
N ILE A 188 3.68 21.14 6.77
CA ILE A 188 2.28 20.80 6.58
C ILE A 188 1.43 22.00 7.00
N HIS A 189 0.74 22.64 6.05
CA HIS A 189 -0.05 23.85 6.28
C HIS A 189 0.70 24.94 7.09
N GLY A 190 2.00 25.11 6.84
CA GLY A 190 2.85 26.09 7.54
C GLY A 190 3.46 25.60 8.87
N ILE A 191 3.05 24.44 9.38
CA ILE A 191 3.63 23.82 10.58
C ILE A 191 4.84 22.98 10.16
N ASN A 192 5.98 23.18 10.83
CA ASN A 192 7.16 22.33 10.66
C ASN A 192 7.11 21.18 11.67
N ALA A 193 7.03 19.95 11.17
CA ALA A 193 7.17 18.75 11.98
C ALA A 193 8.57 18.18 11.75
N ASN A 194 9.43 18.18 12.78
CA ASN A 194 10.75 17.57 12.71
C ASN A 194 10.59 16.07 12.85
N THR A 195 10.94 15.30 11.82
CA THR A 195 10.65 13.88 11.68
C THR A 195 11.88 13.02 11.95
N PHE A 196 11.65 11.82 12.48
CA PHE A 196 12.67 10.82 12.75
C PHE A 196 12.01 9.44 12.93
N ILE A 197 12.79 8.37 12.85
CA ILE A 197 12.28 7.02 13.15
C ILE A 197 12.57 6.72 14.62
N ASP A 198 11.52 6.48 15.41
CA ASP A 198 11.58 6.27 16.86
C ASP A 198 11.40 4.78 17.21
N PRO A 199 12.44 4.10 17.71
CA PRO A 199 12.40 2.66 17.93
C PRO A 199 11.89 2.27 19.32
N ARG A 200 11.66 3.22 20.25
CA ARG A 200 11.43 2.91 21.68
C ARG A 200 10.20 2.04 21.93
N ASN A 201 9.14 2.29 21.16
CA ASN A 201 7.84 1.64 21.32
C ASN A 201 7.40 0.89 20.05
N SER A 202 8.27 0.78 19.05
CA SER A 202 8.03 0.05 17.81
C SER A 202 9.36 -0.40 17.22
N THR A 203 9.66 -1.69 17.36
CA THR A 203 10.88 -2.28 16.80
C THR A 203 10.86 -2.18 15.27
N PRO A 204 11.84 -1.51 14.64
CA PRO A 204 11.95 -1.43 13.20
C PRO A 204 11.95 -2.82 12.55
N GLY A 205 11.22 -2.95 11.44
CA GLY A 205 11.08 -4.21 10.73
C GLY A 205 10.74 -4.03 9.26
N TYR A 206 10.58 -5.17 8.59
CA TYR A 206 10.20 -5.28 7.19
C TYR A 206 9.23 -6.43 7.02
N TYR A 207 8.53 -6.47 5.89
CA TYR A 207 7.71 -7.61 5.50
C TYR A 207 8.49 -8.46 4.51
N ASP A 208 8.55 -9.77 4.75
CA ASP A 208 9.11 -10.71 3.78
C ASP A 208 8.16 -10.89 2.57
N THR A 209 8.57 -11.69 1.60
CA THR A 209 7.80 -11.95 0.37
C THR A 209 6.46 -12.64 0.62
N ASP A 210 6.29 -13.26 1.80
CA ASP A 210 5.03 -13.88 2.22
C ASP A 210 4.12 -12.89 2.96
N GLY A 211 4.55 -11.63 3.11
CA GLY A 211 3.80 -10.60 3.83
C GLY A 211 3.86 -10.76 5.34
N VAL A 212 4.87 -11.46 5.88
CA VAL A 212 5.06 -11.62 7.32
C VAL A 212 6.07 -10.59 7.83
N LYS A 213 5.69 -9.85 8.87
CA LYS A 213 6.61 -8.92 9.55
C LYS A 213 7.79 -9.70 10.16
N LYS A 214 9.00 -9.23 9.88
CA LYS A 214 10.26 -9.60 10.52
C LYS A 214 10.89 -8.37 11.15
N ASP A 215 11.56 -8.56 12.28
CA ASP A 215 12.38 -7.49 12.86
C ASP A 215 13.65 -7.32 12.02
N ALA A 216 14.07 -6.06 11.86
CA ALA A 216 15.30 -5.72 11.17
C ALA A 216 16.43 -5.50 12.18
N ASP A 217 17.67 -5.77 11.78
CA ASP A 217 18.80 -5.27 12.55
C ASP A 217 18.88 -3.75 12.37
N PHE A 218 19.02 -3.00 13.45
CA PHE A 218 19.10 -1.54 13.38
C PHE A 218 20.11 -0.97 14.38
N THR A 219 20.62 0.21 14.07
CA THR A 219 21.37 1.03 15.02
C THR A 219 20.60 2.31 15.31
N ILE A 220 20.90 2.93 16.44
CA ILE A 220 20.33 4.21 16.84
C ILE A 220 21.45 5.23 17.07
N SER A 221 21.09 6.51 17.05
CA SER A 221 22.01 7.63 17.21
C SER A 221 22.86 7.50 18.50
N PRO A 222 24.08 8.07 18.53
CA PRO A 222 24.90 8.08 19.73
C PRO A 222 24.25 8.89 20.86
N GLU A 223 24.77 8.73 22.08
CA GLU A 223 24.33 9.55 23.22
C GLU A 223 24.56 11.04 22.95
N GLY A 224 23.60 11.87 23.34
CA GLY A 224 23.61 13.32 23.08
C GLY A 224 23.08 13.73 21.69
N ASP A 225 23.04 12.84 20.71
CA ASP A 225 22.38 13.11 19.42
C ASP A 225 20.91 12.64 19.45
N THR A 226 20.02 13.57 19.80
CA THR A 226 18.60 13.28 20.00
C THR A 226 17.70 13.95 18.97
N ALA A 227 16.48 13.44 18.87
CA ALA A 227 15.34 14.03 18.18
C ALA A 227 14.27 14.44 19.20
N ILE A 228 13.42 15.39 18.82
CA ILE A 228 12.42 15.96 19.73
C ILE A 228 11.06 15.29 19.45
N PRO A 229 10.52 14.46 20.36
CA PRO A 229 9.19 13.87 20.20
C PRO A 229 8.10 14.93 20.46
N PRO A 230 6.79 14.59 20.41
CA PRO A 230 5.73 15.53 20.74
C PRO A 230 5.82 16.04 22.19
N GLU A 231 5.32 17.25 22.48
CA GLU A 231 5.35 17.86 23.83
C GLU A 231 4.76 17.00 24.95
N LYS A 232 3.81 16.13 24.61
CA LYS A 232 3.17 15.22 25.57
C LYS A 232 4.01 13.97 25.87
N ASP A 233 5.07 13.70 25.11
CA ASP A 233 5.98 12.60 25.36
C ASP A 233 6.81 12.92 26.61
N PRO A 234 6.91 12.01 27.60
CA PRO A 234 7.73 12.23 28.79
C PRO A 234 9.20 12.56 28.50
N ALA A 235 9.71 12.13 27.34
CA ALA A 235 11.07 12.41 26.88
C ALA A 235 11.19 13.69 26.03
N TYR A 236 10.17 14.56 25.99
CA TYR A 236 10.21 15.81 25.21
C TYR A 236 11.44 16.67 25.56
N ALA A 237 11.67 16.90 26.86
CA ALA A 237 12.76 17.76 27.32
C ALA A 237 14.15 17.13 27.12
N SER A 238 14.27 15.80 27.28
CA SER A 238 15.54 15.09 27.11
C SER A 238 15.85 14.76 25.63
N GLY A 239 14.82 14.77 24.78
CA GLY A 239 14.88 14.17 23.46
C GLY A 239 15.02 12.65 23.50
N VAL A 240 15.03 12.04 22.31
CA VAL A 240 15.04 10.59 22.12
C VAL A 240 16.05 10.20 21.05
N ARG A 241 16.70 9.06 21.22
CA ARG A 241 17.58 8.49 20.19
C ARG A 241 16.72 7.94 19.04
N TYR A 242 17.21 8.10 17.82
CA TYR A 242 16.48 7.75 16.60
C TYR A 242 17.26 6.70 15.79
N VAL A 243 16.58 5.97 14.93
CA VAL A 243 17.22 4.97 14.05
C VAL A 243 18.16 5.68 13.08
N THR A 244 19.40 5.21 13.00
CA THR A 244 20.43 5.72 12.07
C THR A 244 20.71 4.75 10.94
N LEU A 245 20.46 3.46 11.14
CA LEU A 245 20.67 2.42 10.14
C LEU A 245 19.67 1.29 10.36
N MET A 246 19.17 0.71 9.27
CA MET A 246 18.39 -0.52 9.28
C MET A 246 18.89 -1.45 8.18
N THR A 247 19.04 -2.74 8.48
CA THR A 247 19.43 -3.75 7.49
C THR A 247 18.45 -4.91 7.44
N PHE A 248 18.19 -5.39 6.23
CA PHE A 248 17.31 -6.54 6.01
C PHE A 248 17.60 -7.21 4.65
N PRO A 249 17.21 -8.49 4.46
CA PRO A 249 17.38 -9.20 3.20
C PRO A 249 16.56 -8.58 2.07
N VAL A 250 17.14 -8.54 0.88
CA VAL A 250 16.49 -8.13 -0.37
C VAL A 250 16.88 -9.12 -1.49
N SER A 251 16.13 -9.14 -2.58
CA SER A 251 16.40 -9.96 -3.75
C SER A 251 15.74 -9.34 -4.98
N THR A 252 16.23 -9.68 -6.17
CA THR A 252 15.63 -9.23 -7.42
C THR A 252 14.20 -9.75 -7.65
N ASP A 253 13.70 -10.65 -6.81
CA ASP A 253 12.31 -11.13 -6.83
C ASP A 253 11.33 -10.09 -6.28
N ALA A 254 11.83 -9.01 -5.68
CA ALA A 254 11.02 -7.87 -5.24
C ALA A 254 11.74 -6.54 -5.43
N SER A 255 11.00 -5.53 -5.85
CA SER A 255 11.47 -4.14 -5.94
C SER A 255 10.82 -3.23 -4.91
N VAL A 256 9.82 -3.73 -4.18
CA VAL A 256 9.11 -2.98 -3.14
C VAL A 256 9.10 -3.80 -1.87
N TYR A 257 9.59 -3.21 -0.80
CA TYR A 257 9.64 -3.80 0.54
C TYR A 257 8.83 -2.91 1.48
N ASN A 258 7.71 -3.42 1.97
CA ASN A 258 6.98 -2.73 3.03
C ASN A 258 7.78 -2.80 4.33
N LEU A 259 7.78 -1.71 5.07
CA LEU A 259 8.50 -1.52 6.31
C LEU A 259 7.53 -1.47 7.47
N TRP A 260 7.99 -1.89 8.65
CA TRP A 260 7.35 -1.60 9.93
C TRP A 260 8.20 -0.57 10.66
N ILE A 261 7.87 0.71 10.52
CA ILE A 261 8.62 1.80 11.16
C ILE A 261 7.67 2.83 11.76
N TYR A 262 7.97 3.27 12.98
CA TYR A 262 7.27 4.39 13.59
C TYR A 262 8.01 5.68 13.27
N VAL A 263 7.48 6.46 12.33
CA VAL A 263 8.00 7.79 12.02
C VAL A 263 7.35 8.76 13.01
N ASN A 264 8.12 9.17 14.01
CA ASN A 264 7.71 10.14 14.99
C ASN A 264 8.06 11.56 14.52
N SER A 265 7.46 12.56 15.16
CA SER A 265 7.85 13.94 14.93
C SER A 265 7.70 14.82 16.16
N SER A 266 8.16 16.06 16.09
CA SER A 266 7.92 17.08 17.10
C SER A 266 6.44 17.45 17.29
N VAL A 267 5.54 16.95 16.43
CA VAL A 267 4.09 17.23 16.47
C VAL A 267 3.30 15.97 16.81
N MET A 268 3.45 14.93 16.00
CA MET A 268 2.73 13.67 16.11
C MET A 268 3.44 12.58 15.29
N GLY A 269 3.46 11.34 15.78
CA GLY A 269 4.03 10.21 15.05
C GLY A 269 2.97 9.34 14.36
N VAL A 270 3.41 8.53 13.40
CA VAL A 270 2.57 7.58 12.67
C VAL A 270 3.33 6.27 12.50
N GLN A 271 2.66 5.16 12.79
CA GLN A 271 3.18 3.83 12.46
C GLN A 271 2.93 3.57 10.98
N PHE A 272 4.00 3.44 10.21
CA PHE A 272 3.94 3.00 8.83
C PHE A 272 4.16 1.48 8.79
N CYS A 273 3.33 0.80 7.99
CA CYS A 273 3.32 -0.66 7.85
C CYS A 273 3.00 -1.07 6.40
N ASP A 274 2.39 -2.24 6.19
CA ASP A 274 1.86 -2.69 4.90
C ASP A 274 0.48 -2.09 4.51
N GLY A 275 -0.08 -1.22 5.35
CA GLY A 275 -1.40 -0.60 5.14
C GLY A 275 -2.59 -1.48 5.52
N SER A 276 -2.39 -2.64 6.15
CA SER A 276 -3.46 -3.59 6.49
C SER A 276 -4.28 -3.19 7.73
N GLY A 277 -3.84 -2.20 8.52
CA GLY A 277 -4.44 -1.87 9.80
C GLY A 277 -5.32 -0.63 9.81
N THR A 278 -5.87 -0.34 10.99
CA THR A 278 -6.83 0.76 11.21
C THR A 278 -6.47 1.67 12.38
N ALA A 279 -5.33 1.44 13.04
CA ALA A 279 -4.90 2.25 14.17
C ALA A 279 -4.67 3.72 13.77
N GLY A 280 -4.85 4.61 14.74
CA GLY A 280 -4.68 6.05 14.55
C GLY A 280 -3.22 6.50 14.58
N ALA A 281 -3.03 7.80 14.35
CA ALA A 281 -1.74 8.44 14.60
C ALA A 281 -1.42 8.46 16.10
N GLY A 282 -0.14 8.46 16.46
CA GLY A 282 0.34 8.40 17.84
C GLY A 282 0.26 7.02 18.50
N GLU A 283 -0.07 5.98 17.73
CA GLU A 283 -0.16 4.59 18.20
C GLU A 283 1.03 3.75 17.67
N PRO A 284 2.22 3.86 18.28
CA PRO A 284 3.37 3.07 17.87
C PRO A 284 3.09 1.58 17.99
N ASN A 285 3.67 0.79 17.08
CA ASN A 285 3.54 -0.68 17.03
C ASN A 285 2.12 -1.20 16.84
N LYS A 286 1.23 -0.40 16.25
CA LYS A 286 -0.08 -0.85 15.80
C LYS A 286 -0.24 -0.63 14.31
N ALA A 287 -0.70 -1.65 13.58
CA ALA A 287 -0.89 -1.55 12.14
C ALA A 287 -1.88 -0.43 11.79
N THR A 288 -1.51 0.41 10.81
CA THR A 288 -2.33 1.52 10.32
C THR A 288 -2.65 1.30 8.84
N ARG A 289 -3.42 2.22 8.25
CA ARG A 289 -3.66 2.27 6.81
C ARG A 289 -2.48 2.85 6.02
N PHE A 290 -1.45 3.38 6.69
CA PHE A 290 -0.37 4.12 6.07
C PHE A 290 0.79 3.19 5.72
N ILE A 291 1.18 3.23 4.45
CA ILE A 291 2.22 2.35 3.91
C ILE A 291 3.58 3.01 4.07
N GLY A 292 4.50 2.29 4.71
CA GLY A 292 5.92 2.60 4.70
C GLY A 292 6.62 1.63 3.77
N LYS A 293 7.41 2.11 2.81
CA LYS A 293 8.09 1.21 1.87
C LYS A 293 9.42 1.75 1.40
N ILE A 294 10.36 0.84 1.19
CA ILE A 294 11.54 1.07 0.36
C ILE A 294 11.26 0.52 -1.04
N THR A 295 11.57 1.32 -2.06
CA THR A 295 11.57 0.90 -3.46
C THR A 295 13.00 0.87 -3.98
N ILE A 296 13.37 -0.23 -4.62
CA ILE A 296 14.69 -0.45 -5.23
C ILE A 296 14.50 -0.50 -6.75
N ASP A 297 15.23 0.31 -7.49
CA ASP A 297 15.39 0.12 -8.93
C ASP A 297 16.68 -0.67 -9.20
N TRP A 298 16.54 -2.00 -9.27
CA TRP A 298 17.65 -2.92 -9.52
C TRP A 298 18.42 -2.61 -10.80
N SER A 299 17.77 -1.99 -11.80
CA SER A 299 18.42 -1.65 -13.08
C SER A 299 19.41 -0.51 -12.99
N THR A 300 19.38 0.25 -11.89
CA THR A 300 20.24 1.41 -11.65
C THR A 300 21.44 1.10 -10.74
N LEU A 301 21.54 -0.13 -10.23
CA LEU A 301 22.61 -0.49 -9.30
C LEU A 301 23.97 -0.52 -10.01
N THR A 302 24.93 0.21 -9.43
CA THR A 302 26.34 0.25 -9.83
C THR A 302 27.23 -0.16 -8.67
N GLU A 303 28.28 -0.93 -8.96
CA GLU A 303 29.28 -1.33 -7.97
C GLU A 303 29.94 -0.11 -7.32
N GLN A 304 30.24 -0.22 -6.02
CA GLN A 304 30.93 0.80 -5.22
C GLN A 304 32.44 0.67 -5.22
#